data_AF-E2A2M0-F1
#
_entry.id   AF-E2A2M0-F1
#
_cell.length_a   1.000
_cell.length_b   1.000
_cell.length_c   1.000
_cell.angle_alpha   90.00
_cell.angle_beta   90.00
_cell.angle_gamma   90.00
#
_symmetry.space_group_name_H-M   'P 1'
#
loop_
_entity.id
_entity.type
_entity.pdbx_description
1 polymer ?
#
loop_
_entity_poly.entity_id
_entity_poly.type
_entity_poly.pdbx_seq_one_letter_code
_entity_poly.pdbx_strand_id
1 'polypeptide(L)'
;QSLAEWALLHNITHSALDNLLLRLNEFVDGLPLKSKTILHTPRQVNILSLDNGLYTHFGIAKSLLKILNDLNENVIQILRIDVNIDGVPIYKSSGVCLWPILVRCIDIKNKNPFVVGIFTGTGKPKPLDLYLQEFLCELNVLATNGFFYNGQQVKIKLNAFICDAPARAYLKCCTSHNARYGCEKCSVEGISISHRMIYKNIFALRRTDQSFYNQVDEDHHKDTSPL
;
A
#
# COMPACT_ATOMS: atom_id res chain seq x y z
N GLN A 1 13.66 29.86 0.08
CA GLN A 1 13.53 28.45 0.49
C GLN A 1 13.17 28.44 1.96
N SER A 2 12.06 27.83 2.35
CA SER A 2 11.61 27.80 3.75
C SER A 2 12.44 26.82 4.59
N LEU A 3 12.48 27.01 5.92
CA LEU A 3 13.15 26.07 6.83
C LEU A 3 12.54 24.66 6.74
N ALA A 4 11.25 24.57 6.46
CA ALA A 4 10.55 23.31 6.19
C ALA A 4 11.05 22.64 4.91
N GLU A 5 11.15 23.37 3.80
CA GLU A 5 11.70 22.86 2.53
C GLU A 5 13.15 22.38 2.70
N TRP A 6 13.98 23.14 3.40
CA TRP A 6 15.36 22.75 3.71
C TRP A 6 15.40 21.44 4.50
N ALA A 7 14.60 21.34 5.56
CA ALA A 7 14.57 20.14 6.39
C ALA A 7 14.15 18.89 5.60
N LEU A 8 13.15 19.02 4.72
CA LEU A 8 12.70 17.94 3.85
C LEU A 8 13.75 17.56 2.81
N LEU A 9 14.35 18.56 2.16
CA LEU A 9 15.34 18.34 1.10
C LEU A 9 16.60 17.63 1.59
N HIS A 10 17.00 17.90 2.84
CA HIS A 10 18.19 17.29 3.46
C HIS A 10 17.87 16.11 4.39
N ASN A 11 16.63 15.62 4.42
CA ASN A 11 16.18 14.53 5.29
C ASN A 11 16.57 14.74 6.76
N ILE A 12 16.41 15.98 7.24
CA ILE A 12 16.74 16.34 8.62
C ILE A 12 15.80 15.60 9.57
N THR A 13 16.36 14.90 10.55
CA THR A 13 15.55 14.17 11.52
C THR A 13 14.69 15.14 12.34
N HIS A 14 13.49 14.71 12.75
CA HIS A 14 12.61 15.55 13.58
C HIS A 14 13.29 16.01 14.88
N SER A 15 14.15 15.16 15.47
CA SER A 15 14.91 15.52 16.67
C SER A 15 15.95 16.60 16.38
N ALA A 16 16.70 16.50 15.27
CA ALA A 16 17.66 17.53 14.88
C ALA A 16 16.95 18.86 14.56
N LEU A 17 15.81 18.80 13.87
CA LEU A 17 15.01 19.98 13.57
C LEU A 17 14.41 20.61 14.84
N ASP A 18 13.85 19.82 15.76
CA ASP A 18 13.39 20.32 17.07
C ASP A 18 14.52 21.03 17.83
N ASN A 19 15.72 20.42 17.87
CA ASN A 19 16.88 21.02 18.54
C ASN A 19 17.34 22.32 17.88
N LEU A 20 17.28 22.39 16.55
CA LEU A 20 17.59 23.62 15.80
C LEU A 20 16.56 24.70 16.08
N LEU A 21 15.26 24.37 16.01
CA LEU A 21 14.16 25.30 16.24
C LEU A 21 14.20 25.91 17.65
N LEU A 22 14.54 25.10 18.66
CA LEU A 22 14.73 25.58 20.03
C LEU A 22 15.81 26.66 20.13
N ARG A 23 16.95 26.48 19.45
CA ARG A 23 18.06 27.45 19.45
C ARG A 23 17.72 28.70 18.64
N LEU A 24 17.04 28.54 17.51
CA LEU A 24 16.67 29.67 16.66
C LEU A 24 15.59 30.56 17.30
N ASN A 25 14.76 30.00 18.19
CA ASN A 25 13.74 30.76 18.91
C ASN A 25 14.32 31.87 19.81
N GLU A 26 15.58 31.74 20.24
CA GLU A 26 16.27 32.78 21.02
C GLU A 26 16.52 34.07 20.20
N PHE A 27 16.51 33.96 18.87
CA PHE A 27 16.85 35.05 17.95
C PHE A 27 15.70 35.44 17.02
N VAL A 28 14.68 34.60 16.90
CA VAL A 28 13.57 34.77 15.96
C VAL A 28 12.24 34.49 16.67
N ASP A 29 11.52 35.57 16.98
CA ASP A 29 10.19 35.50 17.56
C ASP A 29 9.18 34.85 16.62
N GLY A 30 8.25 34.06 17.20
CA GLY A 30 7.15 33.43 16.47
C GLY A 30 7.52 32.16 15.69
N LEU A 31 8.78 31.72 15.74
CA LEU A 31 9.18 30.44 15.13
C LEU A 31 8.55 29.25 15.90
N PRO A 32 8.02 28.22 15.23
CA PRO A 32 7.53 27.04 15.94
C PRO A 32 8.66 26.27 16.63
N LEU A 33 8.43 25.81 17.86
CA LEU A 33 9.41 25.02 18.63
C LEU A 33 9.52 23.54 18.21
N LYS A 34 8.60 23.08 17.35
CA LYS A 34 8.47 21.67 17.00
C LYS A 34 8.47 21.48 15.48
N SER A 35 9.27 20.53 15.04
CA SER A 35 9.34 20.00 13.67
C SER A 35 7.96 19.69 13.11
N LYS A 36 7.11 19.01 13.88
CA LYS A 36 5.73 18.69 13.48
C LYS A 36 4.90 19.93 13.13
N THR A 37 5.13 21.04 13.83
CA THR A 37 4.40 22.30 13.58
C THR A 37 4.94 23.00 12.35
N ILE A 38 6.27 23.11 12.19
CA ILE A 38 6.86 23.76 11.02
C ILE A 38 6.64 22.97 9.73
N LEU A 39 6.55 21.64 9.83
CA LEU A 39 6.24 20.73 8.72
C LEU A 39 4.73 20.59 8.47
N HIS A 40 3.90 21.36 9.18
CA HIS A 40 2.43 21.30 9.08
C HIS A 40 1.87 19.86 9.13
N THR A 41 2.44 19.03 10.01
CA THR A 41 2.00 17.63 10.13
C THR A 41 0.53 17.60 10.58
N PRO A 42 -0.35 16.90 9.86
CA PRO A 42 -1.76 16.78 10.25
C PRO A 42 -1.90 16.28 11.68
N ARG A 43 -2.70 16.98 12.50
CA ARG A 43 -2.94 16.61 13.91
C ARG A 43 -4.07 15.60 14.08
N GLN A 44 -4.94 15.51 13.09
CA GLN A 44 -6.05 14.57 13.05
C GLN A 44 -6.03 13.89 11.70
N VAL A 45 -6.26 12.58 11.73
CA VAL A 45 -6.46 11.78 10.53
C VAL A 45 -7.65 10.87 10.80
N ASN A 46 -8.41 10.54 9.76
CA ASN A 46 -9.49 9.58 9.89
C ASN A 46 -8.88 8.20 10.14
N ILE A 47 -9.17 7.63 11.30
CA ILE A 47 -8.67 6.33 11.71
C ILE A 47 -9.85 5.36 11.73
N LEU A 48 -9.72 4.27 10.97
CA LEU A 48 -10.59 3.12 11.01
C LEU A 48 -10.00 2.09 11.98
N SER A 49 -10.78 1.67 12.98
CA SER A 49 -10.39 0.55 13.85
C SER A 49 -10.68 -0.76 13.13
N LEU A 50 -9.69 -1.63 13.09
CA LEU A 50 -9.78 -3.02 12.64
C LEU A 50 -9.61 -3.95 13.85
N ASP A 51 -9.87 -5.25 13.69
CA ASP A 51 -9.85 -6.22 14.81
C ASP A 51 -8.49 -6.27 15.53
N ASN A 52 -7.41 -6.04 14.78
CA ASN A 52 -6.04 -6.19 15.27
C ASN A 52 -5.17 -4.94 15.05
N GLY A 53 -5.76 -3.78 14.79
CA GLY A 53 -5.00 -2.57 14.59
C GLY A 53 -5.81 -1.39 14.07
N LEU A 54 -5.08 -0.41 13.55
CA LEU A 54 -5.62 0.86 13.09
C LEU A 54 -5.26 1.05 11.62
N TYR A 55 -6.23 1.49 10.83
CA TYR A 55 -6.05 1.82 9.42
C TYR A 55 -6.33 3.30 9.17
N THR A 56 -5.62 3.86 8.21
CA THR A 56 -5.81 5.22 7.73
C THR A 56 -5.66 5.25 6.22
N HIS A 57 -6.65 5.80 5.54
CA HIS A 57 -6.66 6.01 4.10
C HIS A 57 -6.29 7.46 3.74
N PHE A 58 -5.33 7.61 2.82
CA PHE A 58 -4.83 8.91 2.35
C PHE A 58 -5.36 9.31 0.98
N GLY A 59 -5.74 8.33 0.16
CA GLY A 59 -6.34 8.53 -1.16
C GLY A 59 -5.33 8.54 -2.31
N ILE A 60 -5.68 7.84 -3.39
CA ILE A 60 -4.99 7.80 -4.68
C ILE A 60 -5.12 9.17 -5.36
N ALA A 61 -6.34 9.70 -5.49
CA ALA A 61 -6.60 10.92 -6.27
C ALA A 61 -5.91 12.13 -5.64
N LYS A 62 -6.04 12.27 -4.31
CA LYS A 62 -5.40 13.34 -3.55
C LYS A 62 -3.88 13.32 -3.71
N SER A 63 -3.27 12.13 -3.62
CA SER A 63 -1.82 11.96 -3.74
C SER A 63 -1.33 12.22 -5.16
N LEU A 64 -2.04 11.71 -6.17
CA LEU A 64 -1.72 11.97 -7.57
C LEU A 64 -1.86 13.45 -7.92
N LEU A 65 -2.95 14.10 -7.54
CA LEU A 65 -3.14 15.53 -7.80
C LEU A 65 -1.98 16.36 -7.26
N LYS A 66 -1.52 16.06 -6.04
CA LYS A 66 -0.34 16.71 -5.47
C LYS A 66 0.90 16.48 -6.34
N ILE A 67 1.21 15.23 -6.69
CA ILE A 67 2.38 14.88 -7.50
C ILE A 67 2.34 15.54 -8.88
N LEU A 68 1.17 15.51 -9.54
CA LEU A 68 0.98 16.10 -10.87
C LEU A 68 1.14 17.63 -10.83
N ASN A 69 0.63 18.29 -9.79
CA ASN A 69 0.82 19.73 -9.59
C ASN A 69 2.29 20.06 -9.32
N ASP A 70 2.95 19.34 -8.42
CA ASP A 70 4.35 19.58 -8.04
C ASP A 70 5.31 19.45 -9.25
N LEU A 71 4.97 18.57 -10.19
CA LEU A 71 5.78 18.30 -11.39
C LEU A 71 5.32 19.07 -12.64
N ASN A 72 4.17 19.74 -12.57
CA ASN A 72 3.48 20.35 -13.71
C ASN A 72 3.41 19.39 -14.92
N GLU A 73 2.90 18.17 -14.67
CA GLU A 73 2.87 17.11 -15.67
C GLU A 73 1.79 17.33 -16.73
N ASN A 74 2.13 17.05 -17.98
CA ASN A 74 1.13 16.89 -19.03
C ASN A 74 0.64 15.45 -19.02
N VAL A 75 -0.59 15.24 -18.55
CA VAL A 75 -1.17 13.91 -18.39
C VAL A 75 -2.01 13.50 -19.58
N ILE A 76 -2.02 12.20 -19.82
CA ILE A 76 -2.93 11.52 -20.75
C ILE A 76 -4.27 11.23 -20.07
N GLN A 77 -5.29 10.90 -20.87
CA GLN A 77 -6.65 10.59 -20.35
C GLN A 77 -6.70 9.39 -19.40
N ILE A 78 -5.73 8.47 -19.47
CA ILE A 78 -5.70 7.26 -18.64
C ILE A 78 -4.30 7.09 -18.05
N LEU A 79 -4.19 7.16 -16.72
CA LEU A 79 -2.95 6.87 -16.00
C LEU A 79 -2.97 5.45 -15.46
N ARG A 80 -1.90 4.69 -15.72
CA ARG A 80 -1.73 3.34 -15.19
C ARG A 80 -1.00 3.37 -13.86
N ILE A 81 -1.48 2.54 -12.94
CA ILE A 81 -0.89 2.41 -11.60
C ILE A 81 -0.50 0.98 -11.27
N ASP A 82 0.64 0.84 -10.58
CA ASP A 82 1.02 -0.37 -9.88
C ASP A 82 0.72 -0.22 -8.39
N VAL A 83 0.26 -1.28 -7.75
CA VAL A 83 -0.09 -1.33 -6.34
C VAL A 83 0.84 -2.32 -5.64
N ASN A 84 1.44 -1.94 -4.52
CA ASN A 84 2.20 -2.82 -3.65
C ASN A 84 1.57 -2.84 -2.26
N ILE A 85 1.40 -4.04 -1.72
CA ILE A 85 0.90 -4.27 -0.36
C ILE A 85 1.76 -5.40 0.24
N ASP A 86 2.47 -5.08 1.31
CA ASP A 86 3.32 -6.03 2.03
C ASP A 86 3.48 -5.61 3.51
N GLY A 87 3.83 -6.56 4.37
CA GLY A 87 4.03 -6.34 5.79
C GLY A 87 5.48 -6.02 6.14
N VAL A 88 5.70 -4.94 6.88
CA VAL A 88 7.02 -4.57 7.42
C VAL A 88 6.96 -4.54 8.95
N PRO A 89 7.78 -5.34 9.66
CA PRO A 89 7.88 -5.25 11.11
C PRO A 89 8.37 -3.88 11.56
N ILE A 90 7.67 -3.24 12.51
CA ILE A 90 8.10 -1.94 13.05
C ILE A 90 9.14 -2.15 14.16
N TYR A 91 8.94 -3.19 14.97
CA TYR A 91 9.82 -3.52 16.08
C TYR A 91 10.29 -4.96 15.98
N LYS A 92 11.54 -5.22 16.38
CA LYS A 92 12.09 -6.59 16.41
C LYS A 92 11.48 -7.46 17.52
N SER A 93 11.01 -6.84 18.59
CA SER A 93 10.56 -7.50 19.83
C SER A 93 9.03 -7.55 20.00
N SER A 94 8.27 -6.99 19.05
CA SER A 94 6.81 -6.99 19.11
C SER A 94 6.22 -7.55 17.82
N GLY A 95 5.02 -8.12 17.89
CA GLY A 95 4.26 -8.52 16.69
C GLY A 95 3.68 -7.33 15.90
N VAL A 96 3.96 -6.09 16.29
CA VAL A 96 3.44 -4.90 15.61
C VAL A 96 4.16 -4.69 14.28
N CYS A 97 3.37 -4.56 13.23
CA CYS A 97 3.84 -4.38 11.87
C CYS A 97 3.01 -3.33 11.14
N LEU A 98 3.59 -2.80 10.07
CA LEU A 98 3.00 -1.84 9.18
C LEU A 98 2.64 -2.55 7.87
N TRP A 99 1.42 -2.33 7.39
CA TRP A 99 0.97 -2.81 6.08
C TRP A 99 0.52 -1.61 5.24
N PRO A 100 1.43 -1.02 4.46
CA PRO A 100 1.09 0.10 3.60
C PRO A 100 0.48 -0.40 2.30
N ILE A 101 -0.48 0.38 1.79
CA ILE A 101 -0.90 0.31 0.40
C ILE A 101 -0.10 1.39 -0.33
N LEU A 102 0.88 0.97 -1.10
CA LEU A 102 1.73 1.83 -1.90
C LEU A 102 1.26 1.81 -3.35
N VAL A 103 1.21 2.98 -3.98
CA VAL A 103 0.83 3.12 -5.38
C VAL A 103 1.93 3.85 -6.14
N ARG A 104 2.21 3.40 -7.35
CA ARG A 104 3.11 4.06 -8.29
C ARG A 104 2.38 4.33 -9.60
N CYS A 105 2.42 5.56 -10.09
CA CYS A 105 1.97 5.88 -11.44
C CYS A 105 3.12 5.67 -12.43
N ILE A 106 2.93 4.80 -13.42
CA ILE A 106 3.99 4.43 -14.37
C ILE A 106 4.09 5.37 -15.58
N ASP A 107 3.06 6.21 -15.78
CA ASP A 107 2.88 7.09 -16.93
C ASP A 107 3.29 8.56 -16.66
N ILE A 108 3.95 8.84 -15.54
CA ILE A 108 4.51 10.15 -15.19
C ILE A 108 6.04 10.08 -15.04
N LYS A 109 6.73 11.24 -15.04
CA LYS A 109 8.19 11.30 -14.92
C LYS A 109 8.66 10.77 -13.57
N ASN A 110 7.98 11.14 -12.49
CA ASN A 110 8.28 10.64 -11.16
C ASN A 110 7.58 9.30 -10.90
N LYS A 111 8.34 8.21 -11.03
CA LYS A 111 7.83 6.85 -10.81
C LYS A 111 8.05 6.36 -9.38
N ASN A 112 8.24 7.26 -8.42
CA ASN A 112 8.37 6.86 -7.02
C ASN A 112 7.00 6.41 -6.47
N PRO A 113 6.95 5.31 -5.72
CA PRO A 113 5.74 4.94 -4.99
C PRO A 113 5.37 6.00 -3.95
N PHE A 114 4.06 6.18 -3.76
CA PHE A 114 3.48 7.02 -2.71
C PHE A 114 2.50 6.20 -1.88
N VAL A 115 2.28 6.63 -0.64
CA VAL A 115 1.39 5.96 0.31
C VAL A 115 -0.06 6.36 0.02
N VAL A 116 -0.93 5.36 -0.10
CA VAL A 116 -2.39 5.53 -0.25
C VAL A 116 -3.15 5.07 0.99
N GLY A 117 -2.62 4.09 1.72
CA GLY A 117 -3.19 3.66 3.00
C GLY A 117 -2.10 3.08 3.89
N ILE A 118 -2.29 3.15 5.21
CA ILE A 118 -1.41 2.52 6.19
C ILE A 118 -2.27 1.80 7.21
N PHE A 119 -1.99 0.52 7.42
CA PHE A 119 -2.38 -0.20 8.63
C PHE A 119 -1.19 -0.33 9.58
N THR A 120 -1.45 -0.21 10.87
CA THR A 120 -0.51 -0.57 11.94
C THR A 120 -1.22 -1.41 13.00
N GLY A 121 -0.63 -2.54 13.36
CA GLY A 121 -1.27 -3.50 14.25
C GLY A 121 -0.49 -4.80 14.37
N THR A 122 -1.07 -5.80 15.03
CA THR A 122 -0.42 -7.08 15.27
C THR A 122 -0.65 -8.06 14.12
N GLY A 123 0.39 -8.36 13.35
CA GLY A 123 0.31 -9.25 12.19
C GLY A 123 -0.48 -8.68 11.00
N LYS A 124 -0.94 -9.55 10.10
CA LYS A 124 -1.68 -9.16 8.89
C LYS A 124 -3.00 -8.46 9.25
N PRO A 125 -3.42 -7.39 8.55
CA PRO A 125 -4.67 -6.70 8.85
C PRO A 125 -5.87 -7.66 8.90
N LYS A 126 -6.80 -7.44 9.83
CA LYS A 126 -8.04 -8.24 9.92
C LYS A 126 -9.20 -7.35 10.35
N PRO A 127 -10.38 -7.46 9.71
CA PRO A 127 -10.65 -8.31 8.55
C PRO A 127 -10.12 -7.67 7.25
N LEU A 128 -9.80 -8.50 6.24
CA LEU A 128 -9.11 -8.08 5.02
C LEU A 128 -9.98 -7.18 4.13
N ASP A 129 -11.28 -7.46 4.08
CA ASP A 129 -12.27 -6.68 3.35
C ASP A 129 -12.32 -5.23 3.85
N LEU A 130 -12.43 -5.01 5.17
CA LEU A 130 -12.42 -3.68 5.76
C LEU A 130 -11.08 -2.96 5.55
N TYR A 131 -9.95 -3.68 5.58
CA TYR A 131 -8.63 -3.11 5.29
C TYR A 131 -8.52 -2.56 3.85
N LEU A 132 -9.12 -3.24 2.87
CA LEU A 132 -9.05 -2.85 1.46
C LEU A 132 -10.25 -2.00 0.99
N GLN A 133 -11.30 -1.89 1.80
CA GLN A 133 -12.58 -1.30 1.41
C GLN A 133 -12.43 0.13 0.85
N GLU A 134 -11.79 1.05 1.58
CA GLU A 134 -11.65 2.44 1.15
C GLU A 134 -10.81 2.53 -0.13
N PHE A 135 -9.72 1.76 -0.21
CA PHE A 135 -8.84 1.71 -1.37
C PHE A 135 -9.54 1.19 -2.63
N LEU A 136 -10.27 0.07 -2.54
CA LEU A 136 -10.96 -0.52 -3.68
C LEU A 136 -12.15 0.32 -4.14
N CYS A 137 -12.88 0.92 -3.20
CA CYS A 137 -13.95 1.85 -3.51
C CYS A 137 -13.42 3.05 -4.31
N GLU A 138 -12.35 3.70 -3.82
CA GLU A 138 -11.73 4.81 -4.52
C GLU A 138 -11.18 4.38 -5.89
N LEU A 139 -10.48 3.25 -5.97
CA LEU A 139 -9.92 2.73 -7.22
C LEU A 139 -11.02 2.51 -8.29
N ASN A 140 -12.15 1.93 -7.90
CA ASN A 140 -13.29 1.70 -8.80
C ASN A 140 -13.93 3.00 -9.29
N VAL A 141 -14.07 3.99 -8.40
CA VAL A 141 -14.54 5.33 -8.76
C VAL A 141 -13.57 5.99 -9.74
N LEU A 142 -12.26 5.91 -9.50
CA LEU A 142 -11.26 6.51 -10.38
C LEU A 142 -11.09 5.77 -11.71
N ALA A 143 -11.37 4.48 -11.75
CA ALA A 143 -11.39 3.72 -13.00
C ALA A 143 -12.61 4.07 -13.86
N THR A 144 -13.77 4.27 -13.24
CA THR A 144 -15.02 4.55 -13.96
C THR A 144 -15.17 6.02 -14.31
N ASN A 145 -15.03 6.88 -13.29
CA ASN A 145 -15.30 8.31 -13.36
C ASN A 145 -14.01 9.14 -13.48
N GLY A 146 -12.87 8.62 -13.02
CA GLY A 146 -11.64 9.41 -12.99
C GLY A 146 -11.70 10.58 -12.02
N PHE A 147 -10.74 11.49 -12.18
CA PHE A 147 -10.63 12.75 -11.45
C PHE A 147 -10.28 13.89 -12.41
N PHE A 148 -10.46 15.14 -11.99
CA PHE A 148 -10.14 16.30 -12.81
C PHE A 148 -8.74 16.83 -12.51
N TYR A 149 -7.96 17.07 -13.57
CA TYR A 149 -6.66 17.74 -13.51
C TYR A 149 -6.51 18.67 -14.71
N ASN A 150 -6.17 19.94 -14.48
CA ASN A 150 -6.08 20.98 -15.53
C ASN A 150 -7.30 21.04 -16.46
N GLY A 151 -8.50 20.91 -15.90
CA GLY A 151 -9.76 20.93 -16.66
C GLY A 151 -10.03 19.68 -17.49
N GLN A 152 -9.17 18.67 -17.45
CA GLN A 152 -9.35 17.39 -18.15
C GLN A 152 -9.72 16.28 -17.18
N GLN A 153 -10.58 15.38 -17.63
CA GLN A 153 -10.93 14.17 -16.91
C GLN A 153 -9.87 13.10 -17.16
N VAL A 154 -9.26 12.62 -16.08
CA VAL A 154 -8.19 11.61 -16.08
C VAL A 154 -8.68 10.37 -15.35
N LYS A 155 -8.70 9.23 -16.02
CA LYS A 155 -9.07 7.94 -15.44
C LYS A 155 -7.85 7.18 -14.96
N ILE A 156 -8.08 6.24 -14.04
CA ILE A 156 -7.04 5.34 -13.54
C ILE A 156 -7.26 3.94 -14.08
N LYS A 157 -6.17 3.28 -14.49
CA LYS A 157 -6.18 1.86 -14.84
C LYS A 157 -5.20 1.11 -13.96
N LEU A 158 -5.69 0.10 -13.24
CA LEU A 158 -4.81 -0.82 -12.52
C LEU A 158 -3.96 -1.61 -13.54
N ASN A 159 -2.64 -1.59 -13.37
CA ASN A 159 -1.69 -2.33 -14.19
C ASN A 159 -1.26 -3.63 -13.51
N ALA A 160 -0.86 -3.58 -12.24
CA ALA A 160 -0.44 -4.76 -11.50
C ALA A 160 -0.57 -4.59 -9.99
N PHE A 161 -0.81 -5.70 -9.29
CA PHE A 161 -0.47 -5.87 -7.88
C PHE A 161 0.92 -6.53 -7.76
N ILE A 162 1.82 -5.87 -7.05
CA ILE A 162 3.21 -6.28 -6.84
C ILE A 162 3.34 -6.69 -5.37
N CYS A 163 3.38 -7.98 -5.11
CA CYS A 163 3.45 -8.55 -3.75
C CYS A 163 4.42 -9.74 -3.74
N ASP A 164 5.05 -9.96 -2.58
CA ASP A 164 5.74 -11.22 -2.32
C ASP A 164 4.73 -12.39 -2.21
N ALA A 165 5.21 -13.63 -2.09
CA ALA A 165 4.32 -14.79 -2.05
C ALA A 165 3.41 -14.83 -0.79
N PRO A 166 3.91 -14.60 0.44
CA PRO A 166 3.08 -14.50 1.65
C PRO A 166 1.99 -13.41 1.63
N ALA A 167 2.30 -12.22 1.12
CA ALA A 167 1.34 -11.12 1.00
C ALA A 167 0.31 -11.41 -0.10
N ARG A 168 0.76 -11.90 -1.25
CA ARG A 168 -0.15 -12.28 -2.35
C ARG A 168 -1.14 -13.37 -1.94
N ALA A 169 -0.69 -14.41 -1.23
CA ALA A 169 -1.58 -15.45 -0.73
C ALA A 169 -2.60 -14.92 0.30
N TYR A 170 -2.19 -13.95 1.12
CA TYR A 170 -3.11 -13.27 2.04
C TYR A 170 -4.17 -12.46 1.32
N LEU A 171 -3.78 -11.62 0.36
CA LEU A 171 -4.71 -10.81 -0.43
C LEU A 171 -5.69 -11.67 -1.24
N LYS A 172 -5.20 -12.78 -1.81
CA LYS A 172 -5.99 -13.76 -2.55
C LYS A 172 -6.84 -14.68 -1.68
N CYS A 173 -6.75 -14.59 -0.35
CA CYS A 173 -7.39 -15.51 0.58
C CYS A 173 -7.10 -16.99 0.26
N CYS A 174 -5.88 -17.32 -0.14
CA CYS A 174 -5.48 -18.69 -0.48
C CYS A 174 -4.36 -19.23 0.42
N THR A 175 -4.06 -20.51 0.26
CA THR A 175 -2.95 -21.15 0.97
C THR A 175 -1.60 -20.58 0.55
N SER A 176 -0.66 -20.55 1.50
CA SER A 176 0.69 -20.05 1.24
C SER A 176 1.46 -20.99 0.32
N HIS A 177 2.45 -20.47 -0.41
CA HIS A 177 3.32 -21.22 -1.32
C HIS A 177 3.98 -22.49 -0.71
N ASN A 178 4.11 -22.58 0.61
CA ASN A 178 4.66 -23.75 1.32
C ASN A 178 3.60 -24.76 1.80
N ALA A 179 2.33 -24.57 1.47
CA ALA A 179 1.24 -25.49 1.83
C ALA A 179 1.17 -26.68 0.86
N ARG A 180 0.46 -27.75 1.25
CA ARG A 180 0.22 -28.92 0.39
C ARG A 180 -0.43 -28.53 -0.95
N TYR A 181 -1.35 -27.58 -0.94
CA TYR A 181 -2.02 -27.07 -2.16
C TYR A 181 -1.64 -25.61 -2.45
N GLY A 182 -0.39 -25.25 -2.17
CA GLY A 182 0.09 -23.85 -2.16
C GLY A 182 0.48 -23.27 -3.52
N CYS A 183 0.59 -24.08 -4.58
CA CYS A 183 0.85 -23.54 -5.92
C CYS A 183 -0.30 -22.63 -6.32
N GLU A 184 -0.05 -21.42 -6.84
CA GLU A 184 -1.12 -20.50 -7.29
C GLU A 184 -1.58 -20.78 -8.72
N LYS A 185 -0.76 -21.50 -9.52
CA LYS A 185 -0.95 -21.62 -10.97
C LYS A 185 -1.63 -22.93 -11.41
N CYS A 186 -1.56 -23.97 -10.59
CA CYS A 186 -2.14 -25.28 -10.90
C CYS A 186 -2.49 -26.06 -9.64
N SER A 187 -3.40 -27.01 -9.77
CA SER A 187 -3.90 -27.90 -8.70
C SER A 187 -2.90 -28.97 -8.28
N VAL A 188 -1.60 -28.70 -8.42
CA VAL A 188 -0.56 -29.65 -8.03
C VAL A 188 -0.57 -29.82 -6.51
N GLU A 189 -0.62 -31.08 -6.10
CA GLU A 189 -0.40 -31.45 -4.72
C GLU A 189 1.09 -31.52 -4.40
N GLY A 190 1.50 -30.81 -3.37
CA GLY A 190 2.85 -30.81 -2.82
C GLY A 190 3.06 -31.94 -1.83
N ILE A 191 4.30 -32.43 -1.76
CA ILE A 191 4.72 -33.42 -0.78
C ILE A 191 5.82 -32.83 0.11
N SER A 192 5.76 -33.13 1.40
CA SER A 192 6.80 -32.74 2.35
C SER A 192 7.93 -33.78 2.32
N ILE A 193 9.12 -33.36 1.92
CA ILE A 193 10.34 -34.18 1.97
C ILE A 193 11.38 -33.41 2.77
N SER A 194 11.89 -34.00 3.86
CA SER A 194 12.92 -33.38 4.70
C SER A 194 12.57 -31.93 5.11
N HIS A 195 11.33 -31.72 5.56
CA HIS A 195 10.78 -30.41 5.95
C HIS A 195 10.72 -29.35 4.84
N ARG A 196 10.74 -29.76 3.57
CA ARG A 196 10.57 -28.88 2.41
C ARG A 196 9.34 -29.31 1.62
N MET A 197 8.51 -28.34 1.25
CA MET A 197 7.38 -28.59 0.35
C MET A 197 7.87 -28.67 -1.10
N ILE A 198 7.59 -29.78 -1.77
CA ILE A 198 8.05 -30.06 -3.13
C ILE A 198 6.85 -30.38 -4.03
N TYR A 199 6.75 -29.69 -5.16
CA TYR A 199 5.73 -29.93 -6.18
C TYR A 199 6.36 -30.67 -7.36
N LYS A 200 6.15 -31.99 -7.45
CA LYS A 200 6.78 -32.83 -8.49
C LYS A 200 5.96 -32.93 -9.78
N ASN A 201 4.64 -32.87 -9.68
CA ASN A 201 3.77 -33.05 -10.85
C ASN A 201 3.70 -31.75 -11.67
N ILE A 202 4.30 -31.76 -12.86
CA ILE A 202 4.29 -30.63 -13.80
C ILE A 202 3.09 -30.64 -14.77
N PHE A 203 2.27 -31.70 -14.75
CA PHE A 203 1.10 -31.88 -15.62
C PHE A 203 -0.22 -31.63 -14.88
N ALA A 204 -0.19 -31.02 -13.69
CA ALA A 204 -1.38 -30.69 -12.94
C ALA A 204 -2.26 -29.68 -13.69
N LEU A 205 -3.57 -29.75 -13.46
CA LEU A 205 -4.55 -28.87 -14.08
C LEU A 205 -4.25 -27.40 -13.73
N ARG A 206 -4.18 -26.54 -14.74
CA ARG A 206 -3.91 -25.12 -14.53
C ARG A 206 -5.14 -24.45 -13.92
N ARG A 207 -4.93 -23.59 -12.93
CA ARG A 207 -5.98 -22.69 -12.45
C ARG A 207 -6.16 -21.57 -13.46
N THR A 208 -7.41 -21.32 -13.79
CA THR A 208 -7.87 -20.19 -14.61
C THR A 208 -8.51 -19.14 -13.70
N ASP A 209 -8.67 -17.93 -14.22
CA ASP A 209 -9.37 -16.85 -13.50
C ASP A 209 -10.78 -17.29 -13.10
N GLN A 210 -11.51 -17.97 -14.00
CA GLN A 210 -12.84 -18.49 -13.73
C GLN A 210 -12.85 -19.57 -12.64
N SER A 211 -11.91 -20.52 -12.67
CA SER A 211 -11.84 -21.57 -11.64
C SER A 211 -11.45 -21.01 -10.27
N PHE A 212 -10.62 -19.96 -10.24
CA PHE A 212 -10.21 -19.29 -9.02
C PHE A 212 -11.38 -18.47 -8.44
N TYR A 213 -12.10 -17.72 -9.29
CA TYR A 213 -13.29 -16.96 -8.90
C TYR A 213 -14.39 -17.87 -8.33
N ASN A 214 -14.62 -19.01 -8.97
CA ASN A 214 -15.59 -20.02 -8.51
C ASN A 214 -15.09 -20.88 -7.34
N GLN A 215 -13.86 -20.67 -6.86
CA GLN A 215 -13.23 -21.43 -5.78
C GLN A 215 -13.30 -22.95 -5.96
N VAL A 216 -13.08 -23.44 -7.20
CA VAL A 216 -13.23 -24.88 -7.55
C VAL A 216 -12.29 -25.78 -6.74
N ASP A 217 -11.14 -25.27 -6.32
CA ASP A 217 -10.14 -25.99 -5.54
C ASP A 217 -10.24 -25.63 -4.05
N GLU A 218 -11.18 -26.27 -3.34
CA GLU A 218 -11.51 -25.97 -1.94
C GLU A 218 -10.28 -26.01 -1.01
N ASP A 219 -9.33 -26.92 -1.25
CA ASP A 219 -8.11 -27.04 -0.44
C ASP A 219 -7.13 -25.87 -0.66
N HIS A 220 -7.22 -25.18 -1.78
CA HIS A 220 -6.40 -24.00 -2.09
C HIS A 220 -6.98 -22.71 -1.48
N HIS A 221 -8.31 -22.60 -1.45
CA HIS A 221 -9.02 -21.40 -1.02
C HIS A 221 -9.30 -21.42 0.49
N LYS A 222 -9.11 -20.29 1.16
CA LYS A 222 -9.39 -20.15 2.61
C LYS A 222 -10.60 -19.28 2.90
N ASP A 223 -10.86 -18.32 2.02
CA ASP A 223 -11.96 -17.37 2.09
C ASP A 223 -12.13 -16.71 0.71
N THR A 224 -13.11 -15.81 0.60
CA THR A 224 -13.32 -14.98 -0.58
C THR A 224 -12.41 -13.75 -0.54
N SER A 225 -11.63 -13.54 -1.60
CA SER A 225 -10.80 -12.34 -1.74
C SER A 225 -11.68 -11.12 -2.07
N PRO A 226 -11.42 -9.94 -1.49
CA PRO A 226 -12.09 -8.71 -1.88
C PRO A 226 -11.52 -8.06 -3.16
N LEU A 227 -10.42 -8.60 -3.72
CA LEU A 227 -9.76 -8.08 -4.93
C LEU A 227 -10.41 -8.53 -6.24
#